data_AF-A0A3D1S2U2-F1
#
_entry.id   AF-A0A3D1S2U2-F1
#
_cell.length_a   1.000
_cell.length_b   1.000
_cell.length_c   1.000
_cell.angle_alpha   90.00
_cell.angle_beta   90.00
_cell.angle_gamma   90.00
#
_symmetry.space_group_name_H-M   'P 1'
#
loop_
_entity.id
_entity.type
_entity.pdbx_description
1 polymer ?
#
loop_
_entity_poly.entity_id
_entity_poly.type
_entity_poly.pdbx_seq_one_letter_code
_entity_poly.pdbx_strand_id
1 'polypeptide(L)'
;KDIMIIGGGYDDSQDTKTVRTADGVGNAIYIIDANTGAKLFEIAANNADLNISNMEYSIAGRISTVDRDADGLADHLYAADLGGQVFRFDIYNGATGSDLVKGGLLADFNGNTVNTNRRFYYGPDVTEVATGDEQYFAVALGSGFRAGPLNTDIQDSFYMLKDEGVYLKDEYGQFTLPSSPFTSDSLYDATSHQLTSSDTVVKDLALASFRGKKGWRIDLQSGGEKVLASPLILDYQVFFTTYLPASASTSACAPPAGNARAYLVDLFTGNAVVDLNQDTLDTHSDRFALLNQTGIAPDTKILIENIVKPVVCLGAECTSAVIEYDLSGQEIACLGDFACLAQNIYGRFERVQPQSWTTEIERQP
;
A
#
# COMPACT_ATOMS: atom_id res chain seq x y z
N LYS A 1 8.82 22.33 -15.05
CA LYS A 1 7.86 22.01 -16.13
C LYS A 1 6.78 21.16 -15.51
N ASP A 2 5.52 21.32 -15.93
CA ASP A 2 4.48 20.36 -15.52
C ASP A 2 4.71 19.07 -16.29
N ILE A 3 4.83 17.97 -15.56
CA ILE A 3 5.12 16.65 -16.12
C ILE A 3 4.05 15.64 -15.71
N MET A 4 3.86 14.64 -16.55
CA MET A 4 3.05 13.47 -16.27
C MET A 4 3.95 12.24 -16.32
N ILE A 5 3.89 11.41 -15.28
CA ILE A 5 4.66 10.16 -15.18
C ILE A 5 3.66 9.01 -15.22
N ILE A 6 3.80 8.12 -16.20
CA ILE A 6 2.85 7.01 -16.41
C ILE A 6 3.58 5.71 -16.72
N GLY A 7 2.97 4.59 -16.32
CA GLY A 7 3.33 3.28 -16.83
C GLY A 7 2.91 3.10 -18.29
N GLY A 8 3.54 2.15 -18.97
CA GLY A 8 3.31 1.86 -20.38
C GLY A 8 1.96 1.21 -20.66
N GLY A 9 1.23 0.79 -19.61
CA GLY A 9 -0.11 0.24 -19.71
C GLY A 9 -0.13 -1.29 -19.62
N TYR A 10 -1.08 -1.89 -20.34
CA TYR A 10 -1.47 -3.29 -20.20
C TYR A 10 -1.32 -4.05 -21.52
N ASP A 11 -0.65 -5.20 -21.48
CA ASP A 11 -0.67 -6.22 -22.53
C ASP A 11 -1.82 -7.21 -22.27
N ASP A 12 -2.76 -7.29 -23.21
CA ASP A 12 -3.97 -8.12 -23.11
C ASP A 12 -3.67 -9.62 -23.05
N SER A 13 -2.49 -10.06 -23.49
CA SER A 13 -2.06 -11.45 -23.35
C SER A 13 -1.99 -11.90 -21.88
N GLN A 14 -1.88 -10.97 -20.93
CA GLN A 14 -1.89 -11.26 -19.48
C GLN A 14 -3.20 -11.87 -19.00
N ASP A 15 -4.32 -11.69 -19.71
CA ASP A 15 -5.62 -12.31 -19.39
C ASP A 15 -5.55 -13.85 -19.39
N THR A 16 -4.67 -14.41 -20.21
CA THR A 16 -4.60 -15.87 -20.47
C THR A 16 -3.33 -16.52 -19.92
N LYS A 17 -2.32 -15.73 -19.56
CA LYS A 17 -1.05 -16.22 -19.00
C LYS A 17 -1.28 -16.86 -17.63
N THR A 18 -0.92 -18.12 -17.48
CA THR A 18 -1.03 -18.85 -16.20
C THR A 18 0.26 -18.84 -15.39
N VAL A 19 1.38 -18.56 -16.04
CA VAL A 19 2.70 -18.34 -15.42
C VAL A 19 3.28 -17.01 -15.88
N ARG A 20 4.29 -16.52 -15.18
CA ARG A 20 4.99 -15.29 -15.56
C ARG A 20 5.59 -15.43 -16.96
N THR A 21 5.30 -14.46 -17.83
CA THR A 21 5.77 -14.46 -19.22
C THR A 21 5.88 -13.01 -19.67
N ALA A 22 7.01 -12.66 -20.30
CA ALA A 22 7.27 -11.33 -20.79
C ALA A 22 6.15 -10.81 -21.70
N ASP A 23 5.92 -9.50 -21.64
CA ASP A 23 4.94 -8.78 -22.43
C ASP A 23 5.58 -8.15 -23.66
N GLY A 24 4.78 -7.99 -24.71
CA GLY A 24 5.21 -7.31 -25.94
C GLY A 24 5.03 -5.79 -25.86
N VAL A 25 4.16 -5.31 -24.97
CA VAL A 25 3.85 -3.90 -24.73
C VAL A 25 3.62 -3.63 -23.25
N GLY A 26 3.48 -2.36 -22.86
CA GLY A 26 3.11 -1.99 -21.50
C GLY A 26 4.26 -1.92 -20.50
N ASN A 27 5.45 -2.40 -20.89
CA ASN A 27 6.62 -2.63 -20.03
C ASN A 27 7.61 -1.44 -19.99
N ALA A 28 7.08 -0.22 -19.95
CA ALA A 28 7.88 1.00 -19.90
C ALA A 28 7.31 2.01 -18.90
N ILE A 29 8.09 3.03 -18.53
CA ILE A 29 7.63 4.22 -17.83
C ILE A 29 7.96 5.43 -18.70
N TYR A 30 7.00 6.32 -18.85
CA TYR A 30 7.13 7.55 -19.63
C TYR A 30 7.03 8.77 -18.74
N ILE A 31 7.99 9.68 -18.89
CA ILE A 31 7.90 11.06 -18.37
C ILE A 31 7.56 11.96 -19.55
N ILE A 32 6.42 12.64 -19.46
CA ILE A 32 5.81 13.39 -20.56
C ILE A 32 5.58 14.82 -20.12
N ASP A 33 5.81 15.78 -21.02
CA ASP A 33 5.41 17.17 -20.81
C ASP A 33 3.87 17.26 -20.78
N ALA A 34 3.30 17.65 -19.64
CA ALA A 34 1.86 17.60 -19.42
C ALA A 34 1.08 18.58 -20.31
N ASN A 35 1.73 19.65 -20.78
CA ASN A 35 1.09 20.69 -21.59
C ASN A 35 1.11 20.35 -23.10
N THR A 36 2.10 19.58 -23.55
CA THR A 36 2.30 19.30 -24.99
C THR A 36 2.15 17.84 -25.37
N GLY A 37 2.21 16.91 -24.41
CA GLY A 37 2.24 15.48 -24.67
C GLY A 37 3.57 14.96 -25.21
N ALA A 38 4.61 15.80 -25.25
CA ALA A 38 5.93 15.38 -25.74
C ALA A 38 6.62 14.45 -24.73
N LYS A 39 7.08 13.29 -25.19
CA LYS A 39 7.92 12.37 -24.39
C LYS A 39 9.24 13.07 -24.03
N LEU A 40 9.51 13.20 -22.74
CA LEU A 40 10.72 13.82 -22.20
C LEU A 40 11.76 12.77 -21.79
N PHE A 41 11.30 11.63 -21.27
CA PHE A 41 12.16 10.54 -20.81
C PHE A 41 11.41 9.21 -20.90
N GLU A 42 12.13 8.14 -21.21
CA GLU A 42 11.64 6.76 -21.22
C GLU A 42 12.53 5.85 -20.39
N ILE A 43 11.90 4.99 -19.60
CA ILE A 43 12.54 3.88 -18.90
C ILE A 43 11.93 2.59 -19.44
N ALA A 44 12.74 1.71 -20.02
CA ALA A 44 12.28 0.42 -20.56
C ALA A 44 13.42 -0.59 -20.58
N ALA A 45 13.16 -1.82 -21.02
CA ALA A 45 14.20 -2.84 -21.12
C ALA A 45 15.31 -2.49 -22.13
N ASN A 46 14.95 -1.87 -23.26
CA ASN A 46 15.87 -1.61 -24.37
C ASN A 46 15.48 -0.32 -25.11
N ASN A 47 16.48 0.32 -25.74
CA ASN A 47 16.32 1.51 -26.59
C ASN A 47 15.63 2.70 -25.92
N ALA A 48 15.78 2.84 -24.60
CA ALA A 48 15.23 3.92 -23.78
C ALA A 48 16.34 4.86 -23.27
N ASP A 49 15.96 5.99 -22.69
CA ASP A 49 16.89 6.93 -22.04
C ASP A 49 17.57 6.29 -20.83
N LEU A 50 16.82 5.44 -20.10
CA LEU A 50 17.34 4.52 -19.08
C LEU A 50 16.92 3.08 -19.42
N ASN A 51 17.89 2.20 -19.65
CA ASN A 51 17.65 0.79 -19.94
C ASN A 51 17.72 -0.06 -18.67
N ILE A 52 16.64 -0.79 -18.37
CA ILE A 52 16.53 -1.70 -17.22
C ILE A 52 16.06 -3.05 -17.72
N SER A 53 16.99 -4.00 -17.90
CA SER A 53 16.71 -5.29 -18.56
C SER A 53 15.56 -6.09 -17.93
N ASN A 54 15.26 -5.85 -16.64
CA ASN A 54 14.17 -6.51 -15.93
C ASN A 54 12.76 -5.96 -16.26
N MET A 55 12.63 -4.84 -16.97
CA MET A 55 11.33 -4.27 -17.34
C MET A 55 10.70 -5.00 -18.54
N GLU A 56 10.30 -6.25 -18.29
CA GLU A 56 9.72 -7.14 -19.29
C GLU A 56 8.19 -7.27 -19.20
N TYR A 57 7.57 -6.70 -18.15
CA TYR A 57 6.16 -6.90 -17.85
C TYR A 57 5.40 -5.57 -17.79
N SER A 58 4.11 -5.64 -18.10
CA SER A 58 3.19 -4.50 -18.12
C SER A 58 3.19 -3.73 -16.80
N ILE A 59 3.27 -2.41 -16.89
CA ILE A 59 3.13 -1.48 -15.77
C ILE A 59 1.78 -0.77 -15.94
N ALA A 60 0.75 -1.41 -15.41
CA ALA A 60 -0.64 -0.94 -15.53
C ALA A 60 -1.05 0.03 -14.40
N GLY A 61 -0.40 -0.07 -13.24
CA GLY A 61 -0.68 0.76 -12.08
C GLY A 61 -0.12 2.17 -12.20
N ARG A 62 -0.56 3.06 -11.30
CA ARG A 62 0.04 4.39 -11.14
C ARG A 62 1.51 4.27 -10.73
N ILE A 63 2.30 5.28 -11.08
CA ILE A 63 3.67 5.46 -10.57
C ILE A 63 3.60 6.36 -9.35
N SER A 64 4.11 5.90 -8.22
CA SER A 64 4.08 6.66 -6.97
C SER A 64 5.28 7.58 -6.91
N THR A 65 5.01 8.88 -6.82
CA THR A 65 6.00 9.95 -6.87
C THR A 65 6.18 10.54 -5.48
N VAL A 66 7.42 10.68 -5.03
CA VAL A 66 7.78 11.31 -3.76
C VAL A 66 8.64 12.53 -4.04
N ASP A 67 8.20 13.68 -3.53
CA ASP A 67 8.98 14.90 -3.33
C ASP A 67 9.42 14.88 -1.87
N ARG A 68 10.71 14.67 -1.63
CA ARG A 68 11.23 14.40 -0.30
C ARG A 68 11.58 15.68 0.44
N ASP A 69 12.07 16.70 -0.26
CA ASP A 69 12.50 17.96 0.34
C ASP A 69 11.47 19.10 0.21
N ALA A 70 10.31 18.79 -0.36
CA ALA A 70 9.16 19.68 -0.55
C ALA A 70 9.50 20.89 -1.42
N ASP A 71 10.40 20.74 -2.40
CA ASP A 71 10.78 21.78 -3.34
C ASP A 71 9.82 21.89 -4.56
N GLY A 72 8.86 20.96 -4.65
CA GLY A 72 7.87 20.87 -5.72
C GLY A 72 8.33 20.03 -6.92
N LEU A 73 9.47 19.34 -6.82
CA LEU A 73 10.00 18.42 -7.82
C LEU A 73 9.94 16.99 -7.30
N ALA A 74 9.73 16.04 -8.20
CA ALA A 74 9.76 14.62 -7.83
C ALA A 74 11.23 14.17 -7.67
N ASP A 75 11.51 13.40 -6.62
CA ASP A 75 12.82 12.83 -6.31
C ASP A 75 12.84 11.31 -6.46
N HIS A 76 11.78 10.64 -6.02
CA HIS A 76 11.69 9.18 -6.04
C HIS A 76 10.41 8.72 -6.72
N LEU A 77 10.53 7.67 -7.53
CA LEU A 77 9.45 7.01 -8.24
C LEU A 77 9.42 5.54 -7.84
N TYR A 78 8.24 5.03 -7.53
CA TYR A 78 8.01 3.61 -7.29
C TYR A 78 6.96 3.09 -8.27
N ALA A 79 7.28 1.96 -8.89
CA ALA A 79 6.43 1.31 -9.87
C ALA A 79 6.34 -0.18 -9.56
N ALA A 80 5.20 -0.78 -9.86
CA ALA A 80 5.03 -2.22 -9.77
C ALA A 80 4.44 -2.75 -11.09
N ASP A 81 4.81 -3.97 -11.45
CA ASP A 81 4.43 -4.57 -12.73
C ASP A 81 3.61 -5.86 -12.59
N LEU A 82 3.09 -6.34 -13.71
CA LEU A 82 2.36 -7.61 -13.78
C LEU A 82 3.28 -8.84 -13.73
N GLY A 83 4.59 -8.65 -13.71
CA GLY A 83 5.58 -9.68 -13.42
C GLY A 83 5.76 -9.95 -11.94
N GLY A 84 5.12 -9.17 -11.06
CA GLY A 84 5.30 -9.28 -9.61
C GLY A 84 6.57 -8.60 -9.12
N GLN A 85 7.05 -7.60 -9.85
CA GLN A 85 8.23 -6.80 -9.51
C GLN A 85 7.84 -5.43 -8.96
N VAL A 86 8.74 -4.88 -8.16
CA VAL A 86 8.71 -3.49 -7.69
C VAL A 86 10.02 -2.84 -8.09
N PHE A 87 9.93 -1.66 -8.68
CA PHE A 87 11.06 -0.86 -9.12
C PHE A 87 11.10 0.46 -8.36
N ARG A 88 12.32 0.95 -8.13
CA ARG A 88 12.55 2.32 -7.67
C ARG A 88 13.41 3.06 -8.68
N PHE A 89 13.03 4.29 -8.97
CA PHE A 89 13.82 5.23 -9.76
C PHE A 89 13.98 6.54 -9.01
N ASP A 90 15.17 7.09 -9.04
CA ASP A 90 15.55 8.31 -8.38
C ASP A 90 15.85 9.38 -9.44
N ILE A 91 15.19 10.52 -9.33
CA ILE A 91 15.34 11.68 -10.20
C ILE A 91 16.35 12.63 -9.57
N TYR A 92 17.42 12.95 -10.31
CA TYR A 92 18.44 13.89 -9.90
C TYR A 92 18.16 15.23 -10.57
N ASN A 93 17.28 16.01 -9.97
CA ASN A 93 16.87 17.32 -10.47
C ASN A 93 18.10 18.22 -10.75
N GLY A 94 18.20 18.73 -11.98
CA GLY A 94 19.35 19.50 -12.47
C GLY A 94 20.38 18.70 -13.28
N ALA A 95 20.35 17.37 -13.25
CA ALA A 95 21.10 16.52 -14.17
C ALA A 95 20.40 16.43 -15.55
N THR A 96 21.09 15.83 -16.53
CA THR A 96 20.58 15.71 -17.91
C THR A 96 20.92 14.35 -18.51
N GLY A 97 20.20 13.96 -19.58
CA GLY A 97 20.44 12.71 -20.28
C GLY A 97 20.31 11.49 -19.35
N SER A 98 21.21 10.52 -19.50
CA SER A 98 21.22 9.28 -18.70
C SER A 98 21.48 9.49 -17.21
N ASP A 99 21.88 10.69 -16.78
CA ASP A 99 22.14 11.02 -15.37
C ASP A 99 20.94 11.65 -14.66
N LEU A 100 19.89 12.00 -15.42
CA LEU A 100 18.65 12.55 -14.84
C LEU A 100 17.93 11.54 -13.96
N VAL A 101 17.87 10.27 -14.38
CA VAL A 101 17.18 9.21 -13.64
C VAL A 101 18.11 8.02 -13.49
N LYS A 102 18.24 7.51 -12.26
CA LYS A 102 18.91 6.23 -11.96
C LYS A 102 17.94 5.33 -11.20
N GLY A 103 18.16 4.03 -11.21
CA GLY A 103 17.33 3.11 -10.45
C GLY A 103 17.28 1.73 -11.07
N GLY A 104 16.28 0.94 -10.66
CA GLY A 104 16.16 -0.44 -11.07
C GLY A 104 15.25 -1.26 -10.16
N LEU A 105 15.46 -2.57 -10.21
CA LEU A 105 14.64 -3.54 -9.52
C LEU A 105 14.89 -3.49 -8.00
N LEU A 106 13.83 -3.21 -7.23
CA LEU A 106 13.84 -3.21 -5.77
C LEU A 106 13.44 -4.58 -5.22
N ALA A 107 12.40 -5.18 -5.78
CA ALA A 107 11.85 -6.46 -5.30
C ALA A 107 11.26 -7.32 -6.42
N ASP A 108 11.27 -8.64 -6.22
CA ASP A 108 10.62 -9.62 -7.09
C ASP A 108 9.93 -10.69 -6.23
N PHE A 109 8.60 -10.71 -6.27
CA PHE A 109 7.76 -11.61 -5.46
C PHE A 109 7.12 -12.74 -6.26
N ASN A 110 7.39 -12.84 -7.55
CA ASN A 110 6.81 -13.88 -8.39
C ASN A 110 7.68 -15.15 -8.31
N GLY A 111 7.04 -16.32 -8.15
CA GLY A 111 7.76 -17.59 -8.07
C GLY A 111 7.80 -18.37 -9.39
N ASN A 112 7.35 -17.78 -10.50
CA ASN A 112 7.34 -18.35 -11.85
C ASN A 112 6.52 -19.65 -12.01
N THR A 113 5.62 -19.94 -11.07
CA THR A 113 4.69 -21.08 -11.13
C THR A 113 3.25 -20.58 -11.14
N VAL A 114 2.29 -21.45 -11.46
CA VAL A 114 0.86 -21.09 -11.49
C VAL A 114 0.39 -20.52 -10.16
N ASN A 115 0.74 -21.15 -9.04
CA ASN A 115 0.31 -20.73 -7.70
C ASN A 115 1.08 -19.53 -7.12
N THR A 116 2.18 -19.11 -7.75
CA THR A 116 3.00 -17.98 -7.31
C THR A 116 3.13 -16.91 -8.38
N ASN A 117 2.27 -16.94 -9.40
CA ASN A 117 2.22 -15.95 -10.47
C ASN A 117 1.53 -14.65 -10.00
N ARG A 118 2.15 -14.02 -9.01
CA ARG A 118 1.67 -12.78 -8.39
C ARG A 118 1.86 -11.61 -9.35
N ARG A 119 0.86 -10.75 -9.41
CA ARG A 119 0.81 -9.59 -10.31
C ARG A 119 0.41 -8.35 -9.52
N PHE A 120 0.98 -7.20 -9.87
CA PHE A 120 0.62 -5.92 -9.28
C PHE A 120 -0.11 -5.05 -10.32
N TYR A 121 -1.45 -5.07 -10.28
CA TYR A 121 -2.27 -4.21 -11.14
C TYR A 121 -2.35 -2.77 -10.65
N TYR A 122 -2.07 -2.56 -9.36
CA TYR A 122 -2.23 -1.28 -8.67
C TYR A 122 -0.87 -0.81 -8.18
N GLY A 123 -0.66 0.50 -8.29
CA GLY A 123 0.59 1.13 -7.86
C GLY A 123 0.71 1.15 -6.33
N PRO A 124 1.93 1.20 -5.81
CA PRO A 124 2.17 1.23 -4.37
C PRO A 124 1.67 2.53 -3.74
N ASP A 125 1.64 2.57 -2.43
CA ASP A 125 1.62 3.80 -1.64
C ASP A 125 2.92 3.90 -0.83
N VAL A 126 3.47 5.11 -0.72
CA VAL A 126 4.81 5.32 -0.18
C VAL A 126 4.78 6.42 0.84
N THR A 127 5.35 6.18 2.02
CA THR A 127 5.56 7.21 3.04
C THR A 127 6.98 7.17 3.58
N GLU A 128 7.51 8.32 3.97
CA GLU A 128 8.70 8.39 4.78
C GLU A 128 8.39 7.90 6.21
N VAL A 129 9.28 7.07 6.75
CA VAL A 129 9.31 6.67 8.14
C VAL A 129 10.66 7.05 8.70
N ALA A 130 10.68 8.08 9.54
CA ALA A 130 11.87 8.57 10.22
C ALA A 130 11.68 8.46 11.73
N THR A 131 12.00 7.28 12.27
CA THR A 131 12.09 7.05 13.71
C THR A 131 13.53 7.27 14.18
N GLY A 132 13.75 7.40 15.50
CA GLY A 132 15.10 7.62 16.04
C GLY A 132 16.11 6.53 15.67
N ASP A 133 15.63 5.29 15.48
CA ASP A 133 16.47 4.11 15.22
C ASP A 133 16.41 3.62 13.76
N GLU A 134 15.37 3.98 12.99
CA GLU A 134 15.19 3.54 11.60
C GLU A 134 14.69 4.68 10.71
N GLN A 135 15.34 4.85 9.55
CA GLN A 135 14.94 5.76 8.48
C GLN A 135 14.80 4.98 7.17
N TYR A 136 13.60 4.97 6.60
CA TYR A 136 13.30 4.28 5.35
C TYR A 136 12.03 4.84 4.72
N PHE A 137 11.84 4.57 3.43
CA PHE A 137 10.52 4.70 2.81
C PHE A 137 9.76 3.40 2.95
N ALA A 138 8.56 3.46 3.54
CA ALA A 138 7.65 2.34 3.61
C ALA A 138 6.86 2.26 2.30
N VAL A 139 7.02 1.18 1.56
CA VAL A 139 6.35 0.94 0.27
C VAL A 139 5.32 -0.16 0.45
N ALA A 140 4.04 0.21 0.46
CA ALA A 140 2.94 -0.73 0.63
C ALA A 140 2.25 -1.03 -0.70
N LEU A 141 1.99 -2.30 -0.98
CA LEU A 141 1.28 -2.77 -2.17
C LEU A 141 0.76 -4.19 -1.98
N GLY A 142 -0.21 -4.60 -2.80
CA GLY A 142 -0.75 -5.94 -2.73
C GLY A 142 -0.90 -6.59 -4.09
N SER A 143 -0.71 -7.90 -4.15
CA SER A 143 -0.86 -8.66 -5.39
C SER A 143 -2.32 -9.05 -5.63
N GLY A 144 -2.66 -9.19 -6.90
CA GLY A 144 -3.97 -9.68 -7.30
C GLY A 144 -4.12 -9.79 -8.81
N PHE A 145 -4.66 -10.90 -9.28
CA PHE A 145 -4.96 -11.09 -10.70
C PHE A 145 -6.33 -10.49 -11.08
N ARG A 146 -6.33 -9.22 -11.50
CA ARG A 146 -7.57 -8.48 -11.83
C ARG A 146 -8.36 -9.07 -13.00
N ALA A 147 -7.70 -9.50 -14.07
CA ALA A 147 -8.38 -10.09 -15.24
C ALA A 147 -8.95 -11.49 -14.97
N GLY A 148 -8.41 -12.19 -13.97
CA GLY A 148 -8.94 -13.47 -13.47
C GLY A 148 -9.41 -13.34 -12.02
N PRO A 149 -10.44 -12.54 -11.71
CA PRO A 149 -10.83 -12.27 -10.32
C PRO A 149 -11.33 -13.53 -9.61
N LEU A 150 -11.89 -14.50 -10.35
CA LEU A 150 -12.36 -15.78 -9.83
C LEU A 150 -11.25 -16.82 -9.64
N ASN A 151 -9.99 -16.51 -9.98
CA ASN A 151 -8.89 -17.45 -9.83
C ASN A 151 -8.57 -17.70 -8.35
N THR A 152 -8.53 -18.98 -7.96
CA THR A 152 -8.22 -19.40 -6.59
C THR A 152 -6.88 -20.11 -6.45
N ASP A 153 -6.12 -20.24 -7.54
CA ASP A 153 -4.87 -21.01 -7.56
C ASP A 153 -3.69 -20.18 -7.05
N ILE A 154 -3.70 -18.87 -7.29
CA ILE A 154 -2.64 -17.95 -6.92
C ILE A 154 -2.77 -17.58 -5.43
N GLN A 155 -1.71 -17.80 -4.67
CA GLN A 155 -1.59 -17.29 -3.30
C GLN A 155 -1.12 -15.83 -3.35
N ASP A 156 -2.09 -14.92 -3.35
CA ASP A 156 -1.85 -13.48 -3.28
C ASP A 156 -1.50 -13.03 -1.86
N SER A 157 -0.76 -11.92 -1.77
CA SER A 157 -0.27 -11.38 -0.51
C SER A 157 -0.27 -9.84 -0.55
N PHE A 158 -0.36 -9.24 0.64
CA PHE A 158 -0.07 -7.83 0.84
C PHE A 158 1.37 -7.67 1.35
N TYR A 159 2.07 -6.62 0.93
CA TYR A 159 3.48 -6.38 1.21
C TYR A 159 3.68 -4.96 1.75
N MET A 160 4.58 -4.83 2.71
CA MET A 160 5.19 -3.56 3.11
C MET A 160 6.70 -3.74 3.05
N LEU A 161 7.38 -2.92 2.25
CA LEU A 161 8.83 -2.94 2.09
C LEU A 161 9.45 -1.75 2.80
N LYS A 162 10.57 -1.98 3.48
CA LYS A 162 11.43 -0.92 4.02
C LYS A 162 12.53 -0.62 3.01
N ASP A 163 12.43 0.49 2.29
CA ASP A 163 13.52 0.97 1.46
C ASP A 163 14.40 1.95 2.22
N GLU A 164 15.49 1.43 2.79
CA GLU A 164 16.55 2.22 3.45
C GLU A 164 17.49 2.89 2.44
N GLY A 165 17.48 2.44 1.18
CA GLY A 165 18.43 2.84 0.14
C GLY A 165 18.33 4.31 -0.24
N VAL A 166 17.18 4.95 0.01
CA VAL A 166 16.94 6.39 -0.19
C VAL A 166 17.65 7.28 0.86
N TYR A 167 18.23 6.69 1.91
CA TYR A 167 19.07 7.41 2.89
C TYR A 167 20.57 7.12 2.72
N LEU A 168 20.91 6.16 1.88
CA LEU A 168 22.27 5.70 1.67
C LEU A 168 22.75 6.14 0.29
N LYS A 169 23.95 6.71 0.23
CA LYS A 169 24.59 7.11 -1.03
C LYS A 169 25.83 6.27 -1.30
N ASP A 170 26.05 5.94 -2.57
CA ASP A 170 27.27 5.28 -3.03
C ASP A 170 28.44 6.27 -3.20
N GLU A 171 29.57 5.78 -3.72
CA GLU A 171 30.77 6.59 -3.99
C GLU A 171 30.52 7.70 -5.02
N TYR A 172 29.50 7.56 -5.86
CA TYR A 172 29.11 8.52 -6.89
C TYR A 172 28.01 9.48 -6.42
N GLY A 173 27.60 9.40 -5.14
CA GLY A 173 26.56 10.23 -4.57
C GLY A 173 25.14 9.84 -4.97
N GLN A 174 24.94 8.66 -5.55
CA GLN A 174 23.65 8.13 -5.98
C GLN A 174 23.00 7.31 -4.87
N PHE A 175 21.68 7.34 -4.78
CA PHE A 175 20.93 6.52 -3.83
C PHE A 175 21.13 5.03 -4.12
N THR A 176 21.32 4.24 -3.07
CA THR A 176 21.66 2.82 -3.22
C THR A 176 20.42 1.96 -3.46
N LEU A 177 20.57 0.91 -4.26
CA LEU A 177 19.61 -0.19 -4.40
C LEU A 177 20.17 -1.44 -3.73
N PRO A 178 19.32 -2.41 -3.34
CA PRO A 178 19.82 -3.66 -2.81
C PRO A 178 20.61 -4.42 -3.88
N SER A 179 21.68 -5.10 -3.48
CA SER A 179 22.54 -5.88 -4.39
C SER A 179 21.81 -7.06 -5.04
N SER A 180 20.77 -7.56 -4.37
CA SER A 180 19.81 -8.52 -4.90
C SER A 180 18.40 -8.02 -4.60
N PRO A 181 17.43 -8.17 -5.51
CA PRO A 181 16.07 -7.74 -5.26
C PRO A 181 15.49 -8.43 -4.02
N PHE A 182 14.67 -7.71 -3.26
CA PHE A 182 13.95 -8.31 -2.14
C PHE A 182 13.01 -9.40 -2.65
N THR A 183 13.00 -10.52 -1.95
CA THR A 183 12.10 -11.65 -2.22
C THR A 183 11.20 -11.89 -1.02
N SER A 184 10.34 -12.90 -1.13
CA SER A 184 9.51 -13.33 0.00
C SER A 184 10.34 -13.62 1.26
N ASP A 185 11.57 -14.14 1.14
CA ASP A 185 12.44 -14.46 2.28
C ASP A 185 13.07 -13.22 2.94
N SER A 186 13.16 -12.10 2.22
CA SER A 186 13.61 -10.81 2.75
C SER A 186 12.62 -10.19 3.73
N LEU A 187 11.36 -10.66 3.72
CA LEU A 187 10.26 -10.13 4.51
C LEU A 187 9.90 -11.07 5.68
N TYR A 188 9.31 -10.49 6.72
CA TYR A 188 8.66 -11.27 7.78
C TYR A 188 7.26 -11.70 7.35
N ASP A 189 6.88 -12.93 7.69
CA ASP A 189 5.52 -13.43 7.47
C ASP A 189 4.63 -13.06 8.66
N ALA A 190 3.84 -11.99 8.52
CA ALA A 190 2.92 -11.47 9.53
C ALA A 190 1.54 -12.14 9.49
N THR A 191 1.34 -13.16 8.65
CA THR A 191 0.04 -13.80 8.42
C THR A 191 -0.56 -14.32 9.73
N SER A 192 0.27 -14.93 10.59
CA SER A 192 -0.15 -15.52 11.86
C SER A 192 -0.33 -14.51 13.01
N HIS A 193 -0.11 -13.20 12.79
CA HIS A 193 -0.33 -12.15 13.78
C HIS A 193 0.48 -12.34 15.09
N GLN A 194 1.71 -12.85 15.01
CA GLN A 194 2.43 -13.30 16.21
C GLN A 194 3.16 -12.18 16.98
N LEU A 195 3.38 -11.01 16.36
CA LEU A 195 4.16 -9.91 16.97
C LEU A 195 3.48 -9.25 18.18
N THR A 196 2.15 -9.34 18.29
CA THR A 196 1.36 -8.84 19.42
C THR A 196 0.71 -9.96 20.23
N SER A 197 1.15 -11.20 20.05
CA SER A 197 0.65 -12.35 20.82
C SER A 197 0.76 -12.12 22.33
N SER A 198 -0.26 -12.55 23.08
CA SER A 198 -0.26 -12.57 24.55
C SER A 198 0.67 -13.64 25.12
N ASP A 199 1.01 -14.68 24.33
CA ASP A 199 2.04 -15.66 24.68
C ASP A 199 3.42 -15.07 24.43
N THR A 200 4.17 -14.83 25.52
CA THR A 200 5.48 -14.19 25.47
C THR A 200 6.51 -15.00 24.69
N VAL A 201 6.44 -16.33 24.71
CA VAL A 201 7.39 -17.18 23.98
C VAL A 201 7.16 -17.06 22.48
N VAL A 202 5.89 -17.09 22.05
CA VAL A 202 5.51 -16.89 20.64
C VAL A 202 5.93 -15.50 20.17
N LYS A 203 5.65 -14.48 20.99
CA LYS A 203 6.01 -13.09 20.69
C LYS A 203 7.52 -12.89 20.56
N ASP A 204 8.32 -13.45 21.48
CA ASP A 204 9.78 -13.31 21.46
C ASP A 204 10.40 -13.98 20.22
N LEU A 205 9.90 -15.15 19.82
CA LEU A 205 10.33 -15.83 18.59
C LEU A 205 9.93 -15.05 17.33
N ALA A 206 8.73 -14.47 17.32
CA ALA A 206 8.26 -13.61 16.24
C ALA A 206 9.13 -12.35 16.11
N LEU A 207 9.40 -11.67 17.22
CA LEU A 207 10.30 -10.50 17.26
C LEU A 207 11.71 -10.86 16.77
N ALA A 208 12.26 -12.00 17.20
CA ALA A 208 13.56 -12.46 16.72
C ALA A 208 13.57 -12.72 15.21
N SER A 209 12.47 -13.25 14.66
CA SER A 209 12.32 -13.52 13.22
C SER A 209 12.06 -12.27 12.39
N PHE A 210 11.46 -11.25 13.00
CA PHE A 210 11.20 -9.94 12.40
C PHE A 210 12.44 -9.05 12.34
N ARG A 211 13.35 -9.16 13.31
CA ARG A 211 14.60 -8.37 13.36
C ARG A 211 15.41 -8.53 12.07
N GLY A 212 15.79 -7.39 11.49
CA GLY A 212 16.61 -7.32 10.29
C GLY A 212 15.89 -7.67 8.98
N LYS A 213 14.59 -7.96 9.03
CA LYS A 213 13.76 -8.10 7.82
C LYS A 213 13.54 -6.74 7.17
N LYS A 214 13.43 -6.74 5.84
CA LYS A 214 13.24 -5.52 5.03
C LYS A 214 11.77 -5.18 4.84
N GLY A 215 10.96 -5.47 5.87
CA GLY A 215 9.51 -5.31 5.87
C GLY A 215 8.77 -6.59 6.23
N TRP A 216 7.50 -6.64 5.88
CA TRP A 216 6.60 -7.76 6.17
C TRP A 216 5.66 -8.06 5.01
N ARG A 217 5.10 -9.27 5.02
CA ARG A 217 4.02 -9.69 4.13
C ARG A 217 2.88 -10.33 4.92
N ILE A 218 1.68 -10.23 4.39
CA ILE A 218 0.49 -10.95 4.87
C ILE A 218 -0.04 -11.77 3.70
N ASP A 219 0.00 -13.09 3.81
CA ASP A 219 -0.56 -13.99 2.81
C ASP A 219 -2.08 -14.06 3.00
N LEU A 220 -2.83 -13.84 1.92
CA LEU A 220 -4.30 -13.79 1.96
C LEU A 220 -4.89 -15.19 1.99
N GLN A 221 -5.37 -15.63 3.15
CA GLN A 221 -5.69 -17.04 3.39
C GLN A 221 -7.06 -17.49 2.84
N SER A 222 -7.94 -16.57 2.43
CA SER A 222 -9.32 -16.89 2.04
C SER A 222 -9.45 -17.30 0.56
N GLY A 223 -8.77 -18.38 0.18
CA GLY A 223 -9.04 -19.14 -1.04
C GLY A 223 -9.07 -18.32 -2.34
N GLY A 224 -7.98 -17.61 -2.64
CA GLY A 224 -7.89 -16.78 -3.84
C GLY A 224 -8.25 -15.31 -3.63
N GLU A 225 -8.39 -14.86 -2.38
CA GLU A 225 -8.51 -13.45 -2.02
C GLU A 225 -7.37 -12.59 -2.61
N LYS A 226 -7.67 -11.38 -3.08
CA LYS A 226 -6.76 -10.55 -3.90
C LYS A 226 -6.82 -9.09 -3.53
N VAL A 227 -5.71 -8.37 -3.67
CA VAL A 227 -5.68 -6.91 -3.53
C VAL A 227 -5.88 -6.29 -4.91
N LEU A 228 -7.00 -5.58 -5.09
CA LEU A 228 -7.42 -5.03 -6.39
C LEU A 228 -7.70 -3.52 -6.30
N ALA A 229 -6.96 -2.83 -5.44
CA ALA A 229 -6.96 -1.38 -5.28
C ALA A 229 -5.59 -0.93 -4.77
N SER A 230 -5.23 0.32 -5.01
CA SER A 230 -4.04 0.89 -4.36
C SER A 230 -4.29 1.04 -2.85
N PRO A 231 -3.32 0.69 -1.98
CA PRO A 231 -3.44 0.95 -0.57
C PRO A 231 -3.33 2.44 -0.26
N LEU A 232 -3.65 2.79 0.99
CA LEU A 232 -3.45 4.12 1.56
C LEU A 232 -2.71 3.97 2.88
N ILE A 233 -1.56 4.63 3.00
CA ILE A 233 -0.82 4.76 4.24
C ILE A 233 -1.17 6.11 4.87
N LEU A 234 -1.59 6.08 6.13
CA LEU A 234 -1.92 7.27 6.89
C LEU A 234 -1.73 6.99 8.37
N ASP A 235 -1.10 7.93 9.09
CA ASP A 235 -0.88 7.85 10.55
C ASP A 235 -0.24 6.51 11.00
N TYR A 236 0.76 6.04 10.27
CA TYR A 236 1.42 4.74 10.49
C TYR A 236 0.48 3.52 10.45
N GLN A 237 -0.65 3.64 9.78
CA GLN A 237 -1.57 2.56 9.48
C GLN A 237 -1.67 2.37 7.98
N VAL A 238 -1.92 1.13 7.55
CA VAL A 238 -2.15 0.79 6.15
C VAL A 238 -3.60 0.36 6.00
N PHE A 239 -4.32 1.10 5.18
CA PHE A 239 -5.70 0.86 4.85
C PHE A 239 -5.80 0.38 3.40
N PHE A 240 -6.36 -0.81 3.18
CA PHE A 240 -6.49 -1.39 1.85
C PHE A 240 -7.72 -2.29 1.75
N THR A 241 -8.13 -2.61 0.54
CA THR A 241 -9.27 -3.49 0.28
C THR A 241 -8.85 -4.74 -0.47
N THR A 242 -9.54 -5.83 -0.19
CA THR A 242 -9.39 -7.08 -0.93
C THR A 242 -10.70 -7.50 -1.56
N TYR A 243 -10.59 -8.28 -2.63
CA TYR A 243 -11.68 -9.00 -3.26
C TYR A 243 -11.60 -10.47 -2.88
N LEU A 244 -12.71 -11.03 -2.42
CA LEU A 244 -12.91 -12.44 -2.17
C LEU A 244 -13.77 -13.07 -3.27
N PRO A 245 -13.25 -14.07 -4.00
CA PRO A 245 -14.05 -14.86 -4.91
C PRO A 245 -15.26 -15.49 -4.21
N ALA A 246 -16.39 -15.63 -4.92
CA ALA A 246 -17.62 -16.19 -4.36
C ALA A 246 -17.43 -17.60 -3.77
N SER A 247 -16.58 -18.42 -4.38
CA SER A 247 -16.24 -19.77 -3.90
C SER A 247 -15.55 -19.80 -2.55
N ALA A 248 -14.89 -18.70 -2.15
CA ALA A 248 -14.21 -18.56 -0.87
C ALA A 248 -15.03 -17.75 0.15
N SER A 249 -16.17 -17.21 -0.25
CA SER A 249 -17.05 -16.47 0.65
C SER A 249 -17.96 -17.43 1.41
N THR A 250 -17.97 -17.32 2.74
CA THR A 250 -18.87 -18.08 3.62
C THR A 250 -20.18 -17.35 3.90
N SER A 251 -20.38 -16.14 3.36
CA SER A 251 -21.59 -15.36 3.58
C SER A 251 -22.77 -15.97 2.80
N ALA A 252 -23.85 -16.28 3.51
CA ALA A 252 -25.10 -16.75 2.90
C ALA A 252 -25.76 -15.71 1.97
N CYS A 253 -25.34 -14.45 2.08
CA CYS A 253 -25.76 -13.34 1.22
C CYS A 253 -24.69 -12.99 0.16
N ALA A 254 -23.58 -13.75 0.06
CA ALA A 254 -22.58 -13.53 -0.97
C ALA A 254 -23.22 -13.76 -2.35
N PRO A 255 -23.28 -12.73 -3.20
CA PRO A 255 -23.73 -12.95 -4.57
C PRO A 255 -22.68 -13.76 -5.32
N PRO A 256 -23.05 -14.32 -6.50
CA PRO A 256 -22.09 -14.98 -7.39
C PRO A 256 -20.88 -14.12 -7.77
N ALA A 257 -20.97 -12.80 -7.58
CA ALA A 257 -19.95 -11.82 -7.87
C ALA A 257 -18.81 -11.73 -6.83
N GLY A 258 -18.89 -12.44 -5.69
CA GLY A 258 -17.90 -12.34 -4.61
C GLY A 258 -18.14 -11.15 -3.67
N ASN A 259 -17.30 -11.03 -2.65
CA ASN A 259 -17.39 -9.99 -1.62
C ASN A 259 -16.07 -9.22 -1.47
N ALA A 260 -16.05 -8.14 -0.70
CA ALA A 260 -14.86 -7.39 -0.40
C ALA A 260 -14.60 -7.29 1.11
N ARG A 261 -13.33 -7.12 1.49
CA ARG A 261 -12.93 -6.77 2.86
C ARG A 261 -12.19 -5.45 2.86
N ALA A 262 -12.37 -4.69 3.92
CA ALA A 262 -11.50 -3.58 4.26
C ALA A 262 -10.53 -4.04 5.34
N TYR A 263 -9.24 -3.80 5.13
CA TYR A 263 -8.18 -4.08 6.07
C TYR A 263 -7.66 -2.79 6.67
N LEU A 264 -7.40 -2.80 7.98
CA LEU A 264 -6.64 -1.77 8.67
C LEU A 264 -5.57 -2.46 9.50
N VAL A 265 -4.31 -2.24 9.14
CA VAL A 265 -3.17 -2.89 9.78
C VAL A 265 -2.12 -1.85 10.19
N ASP A 266 -1.40 -2.15 11.25
CA ASP A 266 -0.27 -1.33 11.69
C ASP A 266 0.88 -1.40 10.66
N LEU A 267 1.42 -0.24 10.27
CA LEU A 267 2.46 -0.14 9.24
C LEU A 267 3.74 -0.87 9.65
N PHE A 268 4.07 -0.93 10.93
CA PHE A 268 5.32 -1.51 11.40
C PHE A 268 5.27 -3.02 11.50
N THR A 269 4.11 -3.58 11.86
CA THR A 269 3.97 -4.99 12.24
C THR A 269 3.07 -5.80 11.30
N GLY A 270 2.16 -5.17 10.57
CA GLY A 270 1.11 -5.87 9.80
C GLY A 270 0.04 -6.53 10.67
N ASN A 271 -0.01 -6.17 11.96
CA ASN A 271 -0.99 -6.66 12.91
C ASN A 271 -2.25 -5.78 12.95
N ALA A 272 -3.31 -6.26 13.59
CA ALA A 272 -4.53 -5.51 13.80
C ALA A 272 -4.24 -4.28 14.66
N VAL A 273 -4.90 -3.17 14.32
CA VAL A 273 -4.80 -1.90 15.06
C VAL A 273 -5.77 -1.85 16.24
N VAL A 274 -6.87 -2.58 16.14
CA VAL A 274 -7.97 -2.57 17.10
C VAL A 274 -8.55 -3.97 17.25
N ASP A 275 -8.97 -4.32 18.46
CA ASP A 275 -9.86 -5.43 18.75
C ASP A 275 -11.26 -5.13 18.17
N LEU A 276 -11.53 -5.68 16.99
CA LEU A 276 -12.74 -5.38 16.23
C LEU A 276 -13.96 -6.11 16.78
N ASN A 277 -13.77 -7.32 17.30
CA ASN A 277 -14.84 -8.19 17.79
C ASN A 277 -15.12 -8.01 19.30
N GLN A 278 -14.32 -7.21 20.00
CA GLN A 278 -14.41 -6.89 21.43
C GLN A 278 -14.27 -8.11 22.34
N ASP A 279 -13.51 -9.12 21.92
CA ASP A 279 -13.23 -10.33 22.69
C ASP A 279 -12.01 -10.21 23.61
N THR A 280 -11.39 -9.01 23.65
CA THR A 280 -10.20 -8.62 24.41
C THR A 280 -8.88 -9.18 23.88
N LEU A 281 -8.87 -9.81 22.70
CA LEU A 281 -7.68 -10.35 22.06
C LEU A 281 -7.50 -9.75 20.67
N ASP A 282 -6.34 -9.15 20.42
CA ASP A 282 -5.97 -8.75 19.06
C ASP A 282 -5.53 -9.98 18.26
N THR A 283 -6.31 -10.36 17.27
CA THR A 283 -6.03 -11.52 16.42
C THR A 283 -5.99 -11.15 14.94
N HIS A 284 -5.61 -12.12 14.11
CA HIS A 284 -5.58 -11.91 12.67
C HIS A 284 -6.96 -11.62 12.05
N SER A 285 -8.06 -12.00 12.72
CA SER A 285 -9.43 -11.70 12.28
C SER A 285 -9.82 -10.24 12.48
N ASP A 286 -9.17 -9.54 13.41
CA ASP A 286 -9.48 -8.15 13.71
C ASP A 286 -8.85 -7.17 12.71
N ARG A 287 -7.97 -7.66 11.83
CA ARG A 287 -7.37 -6.87 10.76
C ARG A 287 -8.36 -6.39 9.72
N PHE A 288 -9.53 -7.02 9.61
CA PHE A 288 -10.45 -6.72 8.53
C PHE A 288 -11.93 -6.73 8.93
N ALA A 289 -12.70 -5.91 8.21
CA ALA A 289 -14.15 -5.93 8.21
C ALA A 289 -14.66 -6.42 6.85
N LEU A 290 -15.74 -7.20 6.85
CA LEU A 290 -16.47 -7.51 5.62
C LEU A 290 -17.28 -6.28 5.20
N LEU A 291 -17.19 -5.95 3.91
CA LEU A 291 -18.01 -4.89 3.33
C LEU A 291 -19.38 -5.44 2.93
N ASN A 292 -20.39 -4.57 2.92
CA ASN A 292 -21.72 -4.90 2.44
C ASN A 292 -21.82 -4.82 0.91
N GLN A 293 -20.91 -4.07 0.27
CA GLN A 293 -20.83 -3.99 -1.18
C GLN A 293 -20.32 -5.29 -1.80
N THR A 294 -20.78 -5.56 -3.01
CA THR A 294 -20.49 -6.79 -3.74
C THR A 294 -19.48 -6.54 -4.84
N GLY A 295 -18.64 -7.53 -5.17
CA GLY A 295 -17.65 -7.38 -6.23
C GLY A 295 -16.38 -6.67 -5.78
N ILE A 296 -15.65 -6.08 -6.74
CA ILE A 296 -14.37 -5.43 -6.48
C ILE A 296 -14.61 -4.06 -5.85
N ALA A 297 -14.09 -3.86 -4.63
CA ALA A 297 -14.12 -2.57 -3.97
C ALA A 297 -13.35 -1.51 -4.79
N PRO A 298 -13.85 -0.26 -4.88
CA PRO A 298 -13.07 0.82 -5.49
C PRO A 298 -11.90 1.22 -4.59
N ASP A 299 -11.02 2.06 -5.14
CA ASP A 299 -9.92 2.68 -4.38
C ASP A 299 -10.44 3.39 -3.14
N THR A 300 -9.66 3.30 -2.07
CA THR A 300 -9.98 3.95 -0.80
C THR A 300 -9.88 5.46 -0.95
N LYS A 301 -10.89 6.18 -0.46
CA LYS A 301 -10.91 7.66 -0.47
C LYS A 301 -11.25 8.16 0.92
N ILE A 302 -10.40 9.04 1.46
CA ILE A 302 -10.71 9.82 2.65
C ILE A 302 -11.18 11.19 2.17
N LEU A 303 -12.39 11.55 2.57
CA LEU A 303 -13.01 12.83 2.32
C LEU A 303 -12.96 13.66 3.59
N ILE A 304 -12.20 14.75 3.55
CA ILE A 304 -12.12 15.72 4.64
C ILE A 304 -12.98 16.93 4.27
N GLU A 305 -14.30 16.80 4.42
CA GLU A 305 -15.22 17.95 4.28
C GLU A 305 -15.18 18.83 5.54
N ASN A 306 -14.97 18.19 6.69
CA ASN A 306 -14.82 18.84 7.97
C ASN A 306 -13.61 18.24 8.68
N ILE A 307 -12.64 19.08 9.06
CA ILE A 307 -11.40 18.63 9.70
C ILE A 307 -11.64 17.86 11.01
N VAL A 308 -12.77 18.09 11.70
CA VAL A 308 -13.12 17.36 12.93
C VAL A 308 -13.94 16.09 12.69
N LYS A 309 -14.40 15.85 11.46
CA LYS A 309 -15.18 14.67 11.06
C LYS A 309 -14.77 14.18 9.67
N PRO A 310 -13.50 13.75 9.50
CA PRO A 310 -13.09 13.11 8.26
C PRO A 310 -13.92 11.84 8.04
N VAL A 311 -14.31 11.59 6.79
CA VAL A 311 -15.14 10.45 6.38
C VAL A 311 -14.31 9.57 5.44
N VAL A 312 -14.31 8.26 5.67
CA VAL A 312 -13.76 7.29 4.72
C VAL A 312 -14.89 6.68 3.93
N CYS A 313 -14.74 6.66 2.61
CA CYS A 313 -15.69 6.02 1.69
C CYS A 313 -15.02 4.90 0.91
N LEU A 314 -15.67 3.73 0.93
CA LEU A 314 -15.39 2.59 0.07
C LEU A 314 -16.63 2.33 -0.79
N GLY A 315 -16.65 2.93 -1.98
CA GLY A 315 -17.81 2.86 -2.87
C GLY A 315 -19.00 3.60 -2.28
N ALA A 316 -20.10 2.88 -2.04
CA ALA A 316 -21.31 3.44 -1.44
C ALA A 316 -21.30 3.44 0.10
N GLU A 317 -20.35 2.74 0.73
CA GLU A 317 -20.22 2.67 2.18
C GLU A 317 -19.28 3.78 2.67
N CYS A 318 -19.84 4.73 3.42
CA CYS A 318 -19.09 5.84 4.02
C CYS A 318 -19.30 5.84 5.53
N THR A 319 -18.23 6.09 6.28
CA THR A 319 -18.25 6.13 7.75
C THR A 319 -17.25 7.14 8.28
N SER A 320 -17.44 7.57 9.54
CA SER A 320 -16.48 8.41 10.24
C SER A 320 -15.12 7.72 10.35
N ALA A 321 -14.05 8.47 10.09
CA ALA A 321 -12.67 8.05 10.27
C ALA A 321 -12.14 8.36 11.70
N VAL A 322 -13.00 8.92 12.56
CA VAL A 322 -12.73 9.29 13.95
C VAL A 322 -13.76 8.72 14.89
N ILE A 323 -13.35 8.46 16.13
CA ILE A 323 -14.27 8.13 17.23
C ILE A 323 -15.12 9.37 17.54
N GLU A 324 -16.43 9.25 17.36
CA GLU A 324 -17.35 10.35 17.62
C GLU A 324 -17.76 10.39 19.10
N TYR A 325 -18.01 11.60 19.60
CA TYR A 325 -18.49 11.83 20.97
C TYR A 325 -19.79 12.62 20.93
N ASP A 326 -20.72 12.29 21.84
CA ASP A 326 -21.96 13.03 22.01
C ASP A 326 -21.74 14.38 22.72
N LEU A 327 -22.82 15.15 22.90
CA LEU A 327 -22.76 16.45 23.59
C LEU A 327 -22.38 16.35 25.07
N SER A 328 -22.49 15.16 25.67
CA SER A 328 -22.10 14.88 27.05
C SER A 328 -20.65 14.38 27.19
N GLY A 329 -19.96 14.17 26.06
CA GLY A 329 -18.59 13.66 26.02
C GLY A 329 -18.48 12.14 26.12
N GLN A 330 -19.56 11.39 25.91
CA GLN A 330 -19.52 9.93 25.81
C GLN A 330 -19.25 9.49 24.37
N GLU A 331 -18.47 8.42 24.21
CA GLU A 331 -18.19 7.81 22.90
C GLU A 331 -19.48 7.29 22.26
N ILE A 332 -19.71 7.67 21.01
CA ILE A 332 -20.79 7.14 20.19
C ILE A 332 -20.31 5.79 19.65
N ALA A 333 -21.06 4.73 19.94
CA ALA A 333 -20.74 3.41 19.43
C ALA A 333 -20.78 3.37 17.90
N CYS A 334 -19.75 2.76 17.30
CA CYS A 334 -19.70 2.47 15.88
C CYS A 334 -20.83 1.50 15.47
N LEU A 335 -21.35 1.69 14.25
CA LEU A 335 -22.42 0.86 13.70
C LEU A 335 -21.88 -0.07 12.62
N GLY A 336 -21.48 -1.28 13.03
CA GLY A 336 -20.98 -2.33 12.16
C GLY A 336 -19.46 -2.38 12.02
N ASP A 337 -18.94 -3.53 11.63
CA ASP A 337 -17.50 -3.84 11.62
C ASP A 337 -16.69 -2.82 10.81
N PHE A 338 -17.19 -2.40 9.63
CA PHE A 338 -16.48 -1.41 8.82
C PHE A 338 -16.37 -0.04 9.52
N ALA A 339 -17.45 0.41 10.17
CA ALA A 339 -17.43 1.66 10.93
C ALA A 339 -16.49 1.57 12.15
N CYS A 340 -16.52 0.43 12.84
CA CYS A 340 -15.64 0.16 13.98
C CYS A 340 -14.17 0.07 13.57
N LEU A 341 -13.86 -0.43 12.37
CA LEU A 341 -12.52 -0.43 11.82
C LEU A 341 -12.07 0.99 11.44
N ALA A 342 -12.87 1.70 10.63
CA ALA A 342 -12.48 2.97 10.03
C ALA A 342 -12.33 4.12 11.05
N GLN A 343 -13.09 4.14 12.15
CA GLN A 343 -12.95 5.18 13.18
C GLN A 343 -11.58 5.21 13.86
N ASN A 344 -10.79 4.13 13.72
CA ASN A 344 -9.44 4.01 14.28
C ASN A 344 -8.35 4.59 13.37
N ILE A 345 -8.70 5.03 12.15
CA ILE A 345 -7.76 5.67 11.23
C ILE A 345 -7.15 6.94 11.84
N TYR A 346 -8.00 7.78 12.45
CA TYR A 346 -7.55 8.93 13.23
C TYR A 346 -7.85 8.78 14.74
N GLY A 347 -8.56 7.71 15.12
CA GLY A 347 -8.89 7.39 16.51
C GLY A 347 -9.55 8.58 17.24
N ARG A 348 -8.94 8.97 18.36
CA ARG A 348 -9.34 10.15 19.13
C ARG A 348 -8.71 11.40 18.54
N PHE A 349 -9.30 11.94 17.49
CA PHE A 349 -8.85 13.20 16.90
C PHE A 349 -9.03 14.34 17.91
N GLU A 350 -7.92 14.99 18.31
CA GLU A 350 -7.96 16.05 19.32
C GLU A 350 -8.88 17.19 18.85
N ARG A 351 -9.98 17.37 19.58
CA ARG A 351 -10.73 18.63 19.53
C ARG A 351 -9.82 19.69 20.12
N VAL A 352 -9.34 20.63 19.30
CA VAL A 352 -9.21 22.01 19.78
C VAL A 352 -10.65 22.43 20.11
N GLN A 353 -11.07 22.20 21.34
CA GLN A 353 -12.39 22.58 21.86
C GLN A 353 -12.51 24.10 21.70
N PRO A 354 -13.38 24.63 20.81
CA PRO A 354 -13.61 26.06 20.71
C PRO A 354 -14.63 26.50 21.78
N GLN A 355 -14.39 26.12 23.04
CA GLN A 355 -15.27 26.43 24.18
C GLN A 355 -14.50 26.64 25.50
N SER A 356 -13.31 27.25 25.48
CA SER A 356 -12.81 27.94 26.68
C SER A 356 -11.80 29.05 26.37
N TRP A 357 -12.22 30.03 25.57
CA TRP A 357 -11.61 31.37 25.66
C TRP A 357 -12.33 32.15 26.77
N THR A 358 -12.12 31.78 28.03
CA THR A 358 -12.27 32.77 29.11
C THR A 358 -10.92 33.44 29.27
N THR A 359 -10.74 34.54 28.54
CA THR A 359 -9.69 35.50 28.86
C THR A 359 -10.04 36.10 30.22
N GLU A 360 -9.35 35.70 31.29
CA GLU A 360 -9.24 36.54 32.47
C GLU A 360 -8.47 37.82 32.07
N ILE A 361 -9.21 38.82 31.61
CA ILE A 361 -8.75 40.20 31.59
C ILE A 361 -9.70 40.96 32.50
N GLU A 362 -9.24 41.26 33.71
CA GLU A 362 -9.01 42.65 34.15
C GLU A 362 -8.44 42.64 35.58
N ARG A 363 -7.19 43.10 35.72
CA ARG A 363 -6.80 43.78 36.96
C ARG A 363 -7.62 45.08 37.01
N GLN A 364 -8.52 45.18 37.97
CA GLN A 364 -9.20 46.42 38.35
C GLN A 364 -8.33 47.23 39.35
N PRO A 365 -8.58 48.54 39.50
CA PRO A 365 -7.61 49.64 39.37
C PRO A 365 -6.54 49.77 40.46
#